data_AF-A0A444X8Z2-F1
#
_entry.id   AF-A0A444X8Z2-F1
#
_cell.length_a   1.000
_cell.length_b   1.000
_cell.length_c   1.000
_cell.angle_alpha   90.00
_cell.angle_beta   90.00
_cell.angle_gamma   90.00
#
_symmetry.space_group_name_H-M   'P 1'
#
loop_
_entity.id
_entity.type
_entity.pdbx_description
1 polymer ?
#
loop_
_entity_poly.entity_id
_entity_poly.type
_entity_poly.pdbx_seq_one_letter_code
_entity_poly.pdbx_strand_id
1 'polypeptide(L)'
;MSQYKPDLVAIQETRCSGIVAQNAIKKIGFNFNLVIDAHGFSGGIWLMWNNPNLSIQEIISYNLKKWFLTIVYANPNEDRKRELRNYIANLVPTMNCPWMLCGDFNNISDISEKKGGAPPNLAQIRRNQSQQRL
;
A
#
# COMPACT_ATOMS: atom_id res chain seq x y z
N MET A 1 -15.79 15.78 13.53
CA MET A 1 -16.10 14.43 14.04
C MET A 1 -15.55 13.41 13.06
N SER A 2 -14.53 12.63 13.42
CA SER A 2 -14.20 11.42 12.63
C SER A 2 -15.13 10.31 13.11
N GLN A 3 -15.89 9.75 12.17
CA GLN A 3 -16.85 8.67 12.47
C GLN A 3 -16.14 7.35 12.83
N TYR A 4 -14.83 7.27 12.57
CA TYR A 4 -13.97 6.13 12.83
C TYR A 4 -12.72 6.55 13.60
N LYS A 5 -12.16 5.63 14.38
CA LYS A 5 -10.90 5.76 15.13
C LYS A 5 -9.92 4.67 14.69
N PRO A 6 -9.31 4.79 13.50
CA PRO A 6 -8.38 3.79 13.00
C PRO A 6 -7.10 3.76 13.85
N ASP A 7 -6.57 2.56 14.10
CA ASP A 7 -5.29 2.37 14.81
C ASP A 7 -4.08 2.64 13.93
N LEU A 8 -4.24 2.45 12.61
CA LEU A 8 -3.24 2.69 11.56
C LEU A 8 -3.94 3.29 10.35
N VAL A 9 -3.34 4.33 9.78
CA VAL A 9 -3.76 4.97 8.54
C VAL A 9 -2.60 5.02 7.57
N ALA A 10 -2.86 4.61 6.33
CA ALA A 10 -1.93 4.70 5.22
C ALA A 10 -2.53 5.61 4.14
N ILE A 11 -1.79 6.64 3.75
CA ILE A 11 -2.17 7.56 2.66
C ILE A 11 -1.12 7.43 1.56
N GLN A 12 -1.56 7.21 0.34
CA GLN A 12 -0.72 7.09 -0.85
C GLN A 12 -1.02 8.25 -1.80
N GLU A 13 -0.09 8.59 -2.70
CA GLU A 13 -0.22 9.72 -3.64
C GLU A 13 -0.41 11.07 -2.93
N THR A 14 0.33 11.29 -1.84
CA THR A 14 0.19 12.51 -1.04
C THR A 14 0.65 13.75 -1.82
N ARG A 15 1.54 13.59 -2.82
CA ARG A 15 2.06 14.67 -3.68
C ARG A 15 2.61 15.86 -2.90
N CYS A 16 3.07 15.61 -1.67
CA CYS A 16 3.67 16.62 -0.80
C CYS A 16 4.80 16.00 0.01
N SER A 17 5.85 16.79 0.21
CA SER A 17 7.09 16.37 0.85
C SER A 17 7.58 17.41 1.85
N GLY A 18 8.58 17.04 2.65
CA GLY A 18 9.28 17.95 3.55
C GLY A 18 8.37 18.65 4.58
N ILE A 19 8.55 19.96 4.76
CA ILE A 19 7.88 20.74 5.82
C ILE A 19 6.35 20.73 5.70
N VAL A 20 5.82 20.71 4.46
CA VAL A 20 4.38 20.71 4.20
C VAL A 20 3.77 19.40 4.67
N ALA A 21 4.42 18.27 4.35
CA ALA A 21 4.00 16.95 4.79
C ALA A 21 4.02 16.83 6.32
N GLN A 22 5.11 17.26 6.96
CA GLN A 22 5.23 17.23 8.42
C GLN A 22 4.15 18.07 9.12
N ASN A 23 3.87 19.27 8.60
CA ASN A 23 2.85 20.15 9.18
C ASN A 23 1.44 19.59 9.00
N ALA A 24 1.15 18.93 7.88
CA ALA A 24 -0.12 18.25 7.67
C ALA A 24 -0.29 17.08 8.64
N ILE A 25 0.70 16.19 8.75
CA ILE A 25 0.66 15.01 9.64
C ILE A 25 0.48 15.42 11.11
N LYS A 26 1.18 16.48 11.57
CA LYS A 26 1.03 17.01 12.93
C LYS A 26 -0.41 17.40 13.27
N LYS A 27 -1.20 17.86 12.28
CA LYS A 27 -2.60 18.26 12.48
C LYS A 27 -3.56 17.06 12.54
N ILE A 28 -3.17 15.90 12.04
CA ILE A 28 -4.03 14.70 11.96
C ILE A 28 -4.16 14.02 13.34
N GLY A 29 -3.19 14.23 14.25
CA GLY A 29 -3.30 13.82 15.65
C GLY A 29 -2.90 12.36 15.93
N PHE A 30 -2.06 11.77 15.08
CA PHE A 30 -1.42 10.47 15.37
C PHE A 30 -0.10 10.67 16.12
N ASN A 31 0.20 9.76 17.04
CA ASN A 31 1.41 9.80 17.88
C ASN A 31 2.68 9.41 17.11
N PHE A 32 2.55 8.52 16.13
CA PHE A 32 3.67 8.01 15.36
C PHE A 32 3.40 8.14 13.85
N ASN A 33 4.46 8.37 13.08
CA ASN A 33 4.36 8.44 11.62
C ASN A 33 5.66 8.02 10.92
N LEU A 34 5.51 7.58 9.67
CA LEU A 34 6.58 7.34 8.71
C LEU A 34 6.19 8.03 7.40
N VAL A 35 7.10 8.85 6.86
CA VAL A 35 6.90 9.58 5.61
C VAL A 35 7.93 9.10 4.60
N ILE A 36 7.43 8.57 3.50
CA ILE A 36 8.21 8.36 2.28
C ILE A 36 7.86 9.53 1.37
N ASP A 37 8.84 10.38 1.10
CA ASP A 37 8.64 11.59 0.30
C ASP A 37 8.26 11.26 -1.15
N ALA A 38 7.43 12.13 -1.74
CA ALA A 38 7.17 12.09 -3.17
C ALA A 38 8.41 12.59 -3.95
N HIS A 39 8.70 11.97 -5.09
CA HIS A 39 9.68 12.49 -6.04
C HIS A 39 8.97 13.37 -7.06
N GLY A 40 9.02 14.69 -6.86
CA GLY A 40 8.28 15.65 -7.68
C GLY A 40 6.76 15.55 -7.44
N PHE A 41 5.97 15.42 -8.50
CA PHE A 41 4.50 15.32 -8.44
C PHE A 41 3.97 13.89 -8.31
N SER A 42 4.84 12.89 -8.15
CA SER A 42 4.46 11.48 -8.14
C SER A 42 4.89 10.77 -6.86
N GLY A 43 3.99 9.95 -6.33
CA GLY A 43 4.23 9.14 -5.14
C GLY A 43 3.97 9.87 -3.83
N GLY A 44 4.75 9.51 -2.82
CA GLY A 44 4.53 9.91 -1.44
C GLY A 44 3.62 8.92 -0.71
N ILE A 45 4.11 8.40 0.41
CA ILE A 45 3.35 7.49 1.28
C ILE A 45 3.49 7.97 2.71
N TRP A 46 2.37 8.16 3.39
CA TRP A 46 2.32 8.45 4.82
C TRP A 46 1.72 7.27 5.56
N LEU A 47 2.43 6.77 6.55
CA LEU A 47 1.91 5.84 7.54
C LEU A 47 1.79 6.58 8.86
N MET A 48 0.65 6.45 9.53
CA MET A 48 0.38 7.12 10.81
C MET A 48 -0.36 6.16 11.73
N TRP A 49 0.05 6.08 13.00
CA TRP A 49 -0.55 5.15 13.96
C TRP A 49 -0.43 5.65 15.40
N ASN A 50 -1.24 5.07 16.28
CA ASN A 50 -1.26 5.43 17.71
C ASN A 50 -0.76 4.35 18.64
N ASN A 51 -0.82 3.08 18.23
CA ASN A 51 -0.39 1.96 19.06
C ASN A 51 1.14 1.87 19.11
N PRO A 52 1.79 2.12 20.25
CA PRO A 52 3.26 2.08 20.36
C PRO A 52 3.84 0.67 20.17
N ASN A 53 3.02 -0.38 20.25
CA ASN A 53 3.45 -1.76 20.01
C ASN A 53 3.50 -2.12 18.51
N LEU A 54 3.04 -1.24 17.62
CA LEU A 54 3.21 -1.40 16.18
C LEU A 54 4.64 -0.99 15.81
N SER A 55 5.44 -1.99 15.42
CA SER A 55 6.75 -1.78 14.81
C SER A 55 6.60 -1.87 13.29
N ILE A 56 6.83 -0.76 12.60
CA ILE A 56 6.89 -0.69 11.14
C ILE A 56 8.37 -0.76 10.77
N GLN A 57 8.79 -1.92 10.27
CA GLN A 57 10.11 -2.12 9.69
C GLN A 57 9.96 -2.65 8.27
N GLU A 58 10.89 -2.26 7.41
CA GLU A 58 11.14 -2.87 6.11
C GLU A 58 11.73 -4.28 6.35
N ILE A 59 10.87 -5.22 6.76
CA ILE A 59 11.07 -6.68 6.91
C ILE A 59 12.30 -7.07 7.76
N ILE A 60 12.13 -7.43 9.05
CA ILE A 60 12.21 -8.78 9.64
C ILE A 60 11.96 -8.64 11.16
N SER A 61 11.13 -9.47 11.83
CA SER A 61 11.41 -9.94 13.22
C SER A 61 10.42 -10.99 13.78
N TYR A 62 10.96 -11.80 14.72
CA TYR A 62 10.49 -13.04 15.36
C TYR A 62 9.33 -12.92 16.39
N ASN A 63 8.54 -14.01 16.48
CA ASN A 63 7.72 -14.61 17.59
C ASN A 63 7.06 -13.69 18.65
N LEU A 64 5.78 -13.78 19.05
CA LEU A 64 4.68 -14.76 18.97
C LEU A 64 3.35 -13.98 18.80
N LYS A 65 2.39 -14.47 18.00
CA LYS A 65 1.08 -13.83 17.66
C LYS A 65 1.12 -12.55 16.80
N LYS A 66 2.10 -12.39 15.91
CA LYS A 66 2.11 -11.27 14.94
C LYS A 66 1.43 -11.66 13.63
N TRP A 67 0.59 -10.77 13.12
CA TRP A 67 0.20 -10.74 11.72
C TRP A 67 1.04 -9.68 11.01
N PHE A 68 1.30 -9.87 9.71
CA PHE A 68 1.98 -8.88 8.89
C PHE A 68 0.98 -8.03 8.13
N LEU A 69 1.29 -6.74 7.99
CA LEU A 69 0.64 -5.86 7.04
C LEU A 69 1.67 -5.38 6.03
N THR A 70 1.42 -5.63 4.76
CA THR A 70 2.20 -5.03 3.68
C THR A 70 1.31 -4.05 2.92
N ILE A 71 1.75 -2.79 2.90
CA ILE A 71 1.08 -1.73 2.16
C ILE A 71 1.81 -1.57 0.83
N VAL A 72 1.11 -1.90 -0.25
CA VAL A 72 1.62 -1.83 -1.62
C VAL A 72 1.24 -0.50 -2.23
N TYR A 73 2.21 0.13 -2.89
CA TYR A 73 1.99 1.22 -3.82
C TYR A 73 2.72 0.85 -5.11
N ALA A 74 2.01 0.18 -6.02
CA ALA A 74 2.59 -0.40 -7.21
C ALA A 74 2.78 0.65 -8.30
N ASN A 75 3.88 0.55 -9.04
CA ASN A 75 4.11 1.42 -10.18
C ASN A 75 3.14 1.07 -11.33
N PRO A 76 2.60 2.04 -12.09
CA PRO A 76 1.71 1.76 -13.21
C PRO A 76 2.38 1.00 -14.37
N ASN A 77 3.72 1.00 -14.46
CA ASN A 77 4.50 0.26 -15.45
C ASN A 77 4.36 -1.27 -15.28
N GLU A 78 4.05 -1.98 -16.36
CA GLU A 78 3.76 -3.42 -16.35
C GLU A 78 4.96 -4.31 -15.98
N ASP A 79 6.19 -3.91 -16.31
CA ASP A 79 7.38 -4.67 -15.94
C ASP A 79 7.62 -4.59 -14.43
N ARG A 80 7.49 -3.39 -13.85
CA ARG A 80 7.58 -3.19 -12.40
C ARG A 80 6.46 -3.91 -11.64
N LYS A 81 5.25 -3.99 -12.21
CA LYS A 81 4.17 -4.81 -11.64
C LYS A 81 4.53 -6.29 -11.64
N ARG A 82 5.14 -6.79 -12.72
CA ARG A 82 5.58 -8.19 -12.79
C ARG A 82 6.67 -8.47 -11.75
N GLU A 83 7.63 -7.57 -11.58
CA GLU A 83 8.66 -7.67 -10.55
C GLU A 83 8.05 -7.71 -9.13
N LEU A 84 7.14 -6.78 -8.83
CA LEU A 84 6.42 -6.75 -7.55
C LEU A 84 5.65 -8.05 -7.30
N ARG A 85 4.98 -8.59 -8.32
CA ARG A 85 4.26 -9.86 -8.21
C ARG A 85 5.20 -11.03 -7.95
N ASN A 86 6.32 -11.10 -8.67
CA ASN A 86 7.33 -12.13 -8.44
C ASN A 86 7.90 -12.03 -7.02
N TYR A 87 8.14 -10.81 -6.54
CA TYR A 87 8.58 -10.56 -5.16
C TYR A 87 7.55 -11.07 -4.14
N ILE A 88 6.28 -10.72 -4.31
CA ILE A 88 5.19 -11.19 -3.43
C ILE A 88 5.07 -12.73 -3.51
N ALA A 89 5.11 -13.32 -4.70
CA ALA A 89 5.03 -14.77 -4.87
C ALA A 89 6.19 -15.50 -4.18
N ASN A 90 7.38 -14.92 -4.18
CA ASN A 90 8.54 -15.45 -3.45
C ASN A 90 8.44 -15.21 -1.94
N LEU A 91 7.73 -14.17 -1.50
CA LEU A 91 7.51 -13.87 -0.08
C LEU A 91 6.47 -14.81 0.54
N VAL A 92 5.37 -15.14 -0.17
CA VAL A 92 4.30 -16.05 0.30
C VAL A 92 4.82 -17.29 1.03
N PRO A 93 5.71 -18.14 0.45
CA PRO A 93 6.17 -19.37 1.11
C PRO A 93 7.03 -19.11 2.36
N THR A 94 7.53 -17.89 2.55
CA THR A 94 8.33 -17.52 3.74
C THR A 94 7.47 -17.03 4.90
N MET A 95 6.18 -16.76 4.68
CA MET A 95 5.28 -16.20 5.68
C MET A 95 4.75 -17.29 6.61
N ASN A 96 5.26 -17.29 7.84
CA ASN A 96 4.88 -18.26 8.88
C ASN A 96 3.74 -17.77 9.81
N CYS A 97 3.02 -16.70 9.44
CA CYS A 97 1.92 -16.15 10.23
C CYS A 97 0.89 -15.41 9.35
N PRO A 98 -0.29 -15.02 9.89
CA PRO A 98 -1.32 -14.34 9.11
C PRO A 98 -0.77 -13.08 8.44
N TRP A 99 -1.08 -12.90 7.16
CA TRP A 99 -0.58 -11.78 6.36
C TRP A 99 -1.73 -11.07 5.67
N MET A 100 -1.76 -9.75 5.83
CA MET A 100 -2.64 -8.85 5.11
C MET A 100 -1.80 -8.04 4.12
N LEU A 101 -2.26 -8.05 2.87
CA LEU A 101 -1.70 -7.24 1.81
C LEU A 101 -2.78 -6.24 1.36
N CYS A 102 -2.49 -4.95 1.36
CA CYS A 102 -3.44 -3.91 0.94
C CYS A 102 -2.72 -2.71 0.30
N GLY A 103 -3.47 -1.78 -0.28
CA GLY A 103 -2.94 -0.57 -0.91
C GLY A 103 -3.33 -0.45 -2.39
N ASP A 104 -2.64 0.43 -3.12
CA ASP A 104 -2.88 0.65 -4.54
C ASP A 104 -1.97 -0.25 -5.39
N PHE A 105 -2.56 -1.22 -6.08
CA PHE A 105 -1.86 -2.11 -7.00
C PHE A 105 -1.76 -1.55 -8.42
N ASN A 106 -2.33 -0.37 -8.68
CA ASN A 106 -2.44 0.24 -9.99
C ASN A 106 -2.93 -0.74 -11.07
N ASN A 107 -3.87 -1.62 -10.68
CA ASN A 107 -4.29 -2.74 -11.50
C ASN A 107 -5.81 -2.91 -11.45
N ILE A 108 -6.43 -2.87 -12.63
CA ILE A 108 -7.86 -3.14 -12.77
C ILE A 108 -8.02 -4.64 -12.99
N SER A 109 -8.64 -5.29 -12.02
CA SER A 109 -8.92 -6.73 -12.01
C SER A 109 -10.30 -7.06 -12.54
N ASP A 110 -11.23 -6.12 -12.51
CA ASP A 110 -12.54 -6.27 -13.13
C ASP A 110 -12.99 -4.99 -13.83
N ILE A 111 -13.77 -5.14 -14.90
CA ILE A 111 -14.30 -4.01 -15.68
C ILE A 111 -15.16 -3.11 -14.79
N SER A 112 -15.88 -3.68 -13.83
CA SER A 112 -16.75 -2.96 -12.90
C SER A 112 -16.01 -2.05 -11.92
N GLU A 113 -14.70 -2.25 -11.72
CA GLU A 113 -13.88 -1.38 -10.87
C GLU A 113 -13.63 -0.02 -11.51
N LYS A 114 -13.70 0.06 -12.85
CA LYS A 114 -13.49 1.31 -13.58
C LYS A 114 -14.80 2.07 -13.75
N LYS A 115 -14.84 3.29 -13.20
CA LYS A 115 -15.94 4.25 -13.43
C LYS A 115 -15.41 5.48 -14.18
N GLY A 116 -15.89 5.68 -15.41
CA GLY A 116 -15.54 6.82 -16.26
C GLY A 116 -14.14 6.75 -16.91
N GLY A 117 -13.78 7.81 -17.64
CA GLY A 117 -12.50 7.92 -18.35
C GLY A 117 -12.41 7.08 -19.63
N ALA A 118 -11.17 6.84 -20.10
CA ALA A 118 -10.92 6.06 -21.31
C ALA A 118 -11.42 4.59 -21.18
N PRO A 119 -11.81 3.92 -22.27
CA PRO A 119 -12.27 2.53 -22.21
C PRO A 119 -11.24 1.62 -21.50
N PRO A 120 -11.68 0.68 -20.65
CA PRO A 120 -10.78 -0.28 -20.03
C PRO A 120 -10.15 -1.20 -21.09
N ASN A 121 -8.86 -1.51 -20.94
CA ASN A 121 -8.19 -2.47 -21.79
C ASN A 121 -8.61 -3.89 -21.39
N LEU A 122 -9.55 -4.48 -22.12
CA LEU A 122 -10.11 -5.80 -21.84
C LEU A 122 -9.06 -6.91 -21.89
N ALA A 123 -8.05 -6.80 -22.76
CA ALA A 123 -6.98 -7.79 -22.84
C ALA A 123 -6.11 -7.76 -21.57
N GLN A 124 -5.82 -6.56 -21.05
CA GLN A 124 -5.10 -6.39 -19.79
C GLN A 124 -5.90 -6.94 -18.60
N ILE A 125 -7.21 -6.66 -18.54
CA ILE A 125 -8.08 -7.16 -17.46
C ILE A 125 -8.16 -8.69 -17.47
N ARG A 126 -8.35 -9.32 -18.64
CA ARG A 126 -8.35 -10.79 -18.76
C ARG A 126 -7.03 -11.40 -18.29
N ARG A 127 -5.90 -10.77 -18.65
CA ARG A 127 -4.57 -11.19 -18.17
C ARG A 127 -4.48 -11.08 -16.65
N ASN A 128 -4.96 -9.99 -16.06
CA ASN A 128 -4.98 -9.81 -14.61
C ASN A 128 -5.82 -10.87 -13.89
N GLN A 129 -7.02 -11.19 -14.40
CA GLN A 129 -7.90 -12.23 -13.83
C GLN A 129 -7.29 -13.63 -13.89
N SER A 130 -6.63 -13.97 -14.99
CA SER A 130 -5.94 -15.27 -15.11
C SER A 130 -4.78 -15.44 -14.10
N GLN A 131 -4.23 -14.32 -13.62
CA GLN A 131 -3.05 -14.30 -12.74
C GLN A 131 -3.41 -14.20 -11.25
N GLN A 132 -4.69 -14.05 -10.90
CA GLN A 132 -5.18 -14.01 -9.51
C GLN A 132 -5.53 -15.38 -8.91
N ARG A 133 -5.44 -16.47 -9.69
CA ARG A 133 -5.76 -17.84 -9.24
C ARG A 133 -4.59 -18.57 -8.57
N LEU A 134 -3.69 -17.84 -7.93
CA LEU A 134 -2.61 -18.42 -7.12
C LEU A 134 -3.07 -18.67 -5.69
#